data_AF-A0A6B3HNQ0-F1
#
_entry.id   AF-A0A6B3HNQ0-F1
#
_cell.length_a   1.000
_cell.length_b   1.000
_cell.length_c   1.000
_cell.angle_alpha   90.00
_cell.angle_beta   90.00
_cell.angle_gamma   90.00
#
_symmetry.space_group_name_H-M   'P 1'
#
loop_
_entity.id
_entity.type
_entity.pdbx_description
1 polymer ?
#
loop_
_entity_poly.entity_id
_entity_poly.type
_entity_poly.pdbx_seq_one_letter_code
_entity_poly.pdbx_strand_id
1 'polypeptide(L)'
;GEIYVMGVRNPARISIDTSTDTLYAGWVGPDAGSASTTWGPAKYDTFAAITKAGNHGWPFCMGNNQPYRDRNLPDPSKPLGWYDCKAPKNESPNNDGLVKLPPVTPNTIWYSPQGGGVDYPRDANGVPSYKAEEQKELLPWLKGGGQATMNGPVYRYDAQSDSTAKWPAYWDGKWFVGDFYDDTQPRHAVITDPKTVGKGGLPTHAESLKKIIPVGADGIRNLMDWKFAPDGSLYVLDYGRGFFTSDAKSALWRVTYKGGGATPAAEDLVGKAAAK
;
A
#
# COMPACT_ATOMS: atom_id res chain seq x y z
N GLY A 1 15.39 2.36 23.28
CA GLY A 1 14.07 1.93 22.77
C GLY A 1 14.23 1.51 21.32
N GLU A 2 13.83 0.31 20.92
CA GLU A 2 12.46 -0.25 20.92
C GLU A 2 11.55 0.33 19.81
N ILE A 3 11.99 1.36 19.06
CA ILE A 3 11.26 1.85 17.90
C ILE A 3 11.88 1.25 16.63
N TYR A 4 11.20 0.26 16.04
CA TYR A 4 11.59 -0.30 14.76
C TYR A 4 11.18 0.61 13.60
N VAL A 5 9.95 1.13 13.61
CA VAL A 5 9.43 2.00 12.55
C VAL A 5 8.80 3.24 13.15
N MET A 6 9.07 4.39 12.55
CA MET A 6 8.42 5.66 12.87
C MET A 6 7.87 6.33 11.60
N GLY A 7 7.13 7.41 11.77
CA GLY A 7 6.61 8.19 10.63
C GLY A 7 5.45 7.50 9.91
N VAL A 8 4.57 6.84 10.65
CA VAL A 8 3.33 6.20 10.16
C VAL A 8 2.11 6.86 10.81
N ARG A 9 1.04 7.11 10.06
CA ARG A 9 -0.15 7.82 10.57
C ARG A 9 -1.09 6.91 11.35
N ASN A 10 -1.62 5.89 10.69
CA ASN A 10 -2.63 4.98 11.24
C ASN A 10 -2.42 3.57 10.67
N PRO A 11 -1.44 2.79 11.19
CA PRO A 11 -1.14 1.45 10.70
C PRO A 11 -2.22 0.44 11.11
N ALA A 12 -2.79 -0.27 10.13
CA ALA A 12 -3.90 -1.19 10.37
C ALA A 12 -3.43 -2.60 10.81
N ARG A 13 -2.50 -3.18 10.04
CA ARG A 13 -2.01 -4.56 10.20
C ARG A 13 -0.56 -4.73 9.75
N ILE A 14 0.13 -5.66 10.40
CA ILE A 14 1.49 -6.09 10.08
C ILE A 14 1.43 -7.55 9.63
N SER A 15 2.17 -7.87 8.57
CA SER A 15 2.45 -9.23 8.13
C SER A 15 3.95 -9.42 8.06
N ILE A 16 4.45 -10.58 8.49
CA ILE A 16 5.87 -10.92 8.42
C ILE A 16 6.00 -12.10 7.49
N ASP A 17 6.81 -11.94 6.45
CA ASP A 17 7.23 -13.07 5.63
C ASP A 17 8.49 -13.69 6.22
N THR A 18 8.32 -14.82 6.91
CA THR A 18 9.41 -15.52 7.60
C THR A 18 10.48 -16.07 6.66
N SER A 19 10.20 -16.18 5.36
CA SER A 19 11.19 -16.63 4.37
C SER A 19 12.23 -15.55 4.03
N THR A 20 11.86 -14.28 4.14
CA THR A 20 12.74 -13.14 3.82
C THR A 20 13.00 -12.20 4.99
N ASP A 21 12.33 -12.43 6.12
CA ASP A 21 12.30 -11.55 7.29
C ASP A 21 11.81 -10.12 6.95
N THR A 22 10.97 -10.00 5.91
CA THR A 22 10.38 -8.72 5.51
C THR A 22 9.10 -8.46 6.28
N LEU A 23 9.02 -7.29 6.91
CA LEU A 23 7.82 -6.76 7.54
C LEU A 23 7.02 -5.98 6.50
N TYR A 24 5.82 -6.45 6.19
CA TYR A 24 4.84 -5.74 5.36
C TYR A 24 3.82 -5.05 6.25
N ALA A 25 3.56 -3.78 5.98
CA ALA A 25 2.56 -3.01 6.70
C ALA A 25 1.83 -2.05 5.76
N GLY A 26 0.68 -1.55 6.21
CA GLY A 26 -0.02 -0.48 5.53
C GLY A 26 -0.75 0.43 6.52
N TRP A 27 -0.91 1.69 6.13
CA TRP A 27 -1.52 2.72 6.96
C TRP A 27 -2.34 3.71 6.16
N VAL A 28 -3.38 4.22 6.82
CA VAL A 28 -4.31 5.20 6.26
C VAL A 28 -3.68 6.60 6.29
N GLY A 29 -3.74 7.30 5.16
CA GLY A 29 -3.23 8.66 4.98
C GLY A 29 -4.12 9.72 5.62
N PRO A 30 -3.79 11.02 5.48
CA PRO A 30 -4.62 12.12 5.94
C PRO A 30 -5.91 12.28 5.12
N ASP A 31 -6.63 13.39 5.32
CA ASP A 31 -7.95 13.62 4.73
C ASP A 31 -7.95 14.68 3.61
N ALA A 32 -6.76 15.09 3.13
CA ALA A 32 -6.64 16.05 2.05
C ALA A 32 -7.14 15.44 0.72
N GLY A 33 -8.26 15.93 0.19
CA GLY A 33 -8.90 15.36 -1.01
C GLY A 33 -8.11 15.55 -2.31
N SER A 34 -7.25 16.57 -2.39
CA SER A 34 -6.42 16.88 -3.55
C SER A 34 -5.06 17.43 -3.13
N ALA A 35 -4.09 17.40 -4.05
CA ALA A 35 -2.84 18.09 -3.86
C ALA A 35 -3.05 19.61 -3.84
N SER A 36 -2.08 20.31 -3.26
CA SER A 36 -2.07 21.75 -3.14
C SER A 36 -0.67 22.27 -3.46
N THR A 37 -0.57 23.17 -4.42
CA THR A 37 0.65 23.91 -4.71
C THR A 37 1.14 24.74 -3.52
N THR A 38 0.26 25.01 -2.54
CA THR A 38 0.58 25.71 -1.29
C THR A 38 0.95 24.76 -0.16
N TRP A 39 0.24 23.64 0.00
CA TRP A 39 0.32 22.81 1.21
C TRP A 39 1.00 21.46 1.02
N GLY A 40 1.09 20.94 -0.20
CA GLY A 40 1.73 19.65 -0.50
C GLY A 40 0.75 18.60 -1.02
N PRO A 41 1.07 17.30 -0.86
CA PRO A 41 0.34 16.22 -1.51
C PRO A 41 -1.09 16.05 -0.99
N ALA A 42 -1.92 15.39 -1.79
CA ALA A 42 -3.19 14.84 -1.35
C ALA A 42 -2.98 13.78 -0.26
N LYS A 43 -4.08 13.21 0.23
CA LYS A 43 -4.01 12.00 1.04
C LYS A 43 -3.33 10.87 0.29
N TYR A 44 -2.44 10.16 0.97
CA TYR A 44 -1.89 8.90 0.51
C TYR A 44 -2.08 7.80 1.53
N ASP A 45 -2.89 6.84 1.16
CA ASP A 45 -2.92 5.53 1.76
C ASP A 45 -1.71 4.74 1.28
N THR A 46 -1.09 3.98 2.18
CA THR A 46 0.29 3.53 1.97
C THR A 46 0.46 2.07 2.35
N PHE A 47 1.24 1.34 1.56
CA PHE A 47 1.84 0.08 1.95
C PHE A 47 3.37 0.13 1.85
N ALA A 48 4.05 -0.53 2.77
CA ALA A 48 5.51 -0.60 2.80
C ALA A 48 6.01 -2.02 3.10
N ALA A 49 7.03 -2.42 2.35
CA ALA A 49 7.90 -3.55 2.66
C ALA A 49 9.13 -3.03 3.40
N ILE A 50 9.31 -3.46 4.64
CA ILE A 50 10.24 -2.91 5.63
C ILE A 50 11.21 -4.02 6.04
N THR A 51 12.49 -3.85 5.69
CA THR A 51 13.55 -4.84 5.94
C THR A 51 14.55 -4.39 7.03
N LYS A 52 14.38 -3.17 7.54
CA LYS A 52 15.18 -2.61 8.63
C LYS A 52 14.43 -1.44 9.27
N ALA A 53 14.93 -0.99 10.42
CA ALA A 53 14.37 0.17 11.09
C ALA A 53 14.42 1.44 10.20
N GLY A 54 13.39 2.28 10.27
CA GLY A 54 13.26 3.44 9.39
C GLY A 54 12.16 4.45 9.74
N ASN A 55 12.26 5.63 9.14
CA ASN A 55 11.27 6.70 9.23
C ASN A 55 10.48 6.78 7.92
N HIS A 56 9.17 6.55 7.95
CA HIS A 56 8.29 6.55 6.76
C HIS A 56 7.58 7.89 6.51
N GLY A 57 7.99 8.93 7.25
CA GLY A 57 7.83 10.32 6.86
C GLY A 57 6.64 11.06 7.43
N TRP A 58 5.55 10.41 7.83
CA TRP A 58 4.40 11.11 8.42
C TRP A 58 4.78 11.85 9.72
N PRO A 59 4.38 13.11 9.94
CA PRO A 59 3.53 13.98 9.12
C PRO A 59 4.27 14.89 8.13
N PHE A 60 5.58 14.73 7.95
CA PHE A 60 6.43 15.64 7.19
C PHE A 60 6.44 15.35 5.69
N CYS A 61 6.62 14.09 5.31
CA CYS A 61 6.71 13.66 3.92
C CYS A 61 5.94 12.37 3.70
N MET A 62 5.41 12.17 2.49
CA MET A 62 4.70 10.95 2.11
C MET A 62 5.17 10.39 0.76
N GLY A 63 4.72 9.17 0.45
CA GLY A 63 5.00 8.50 -0.81
C GLY A 63 6.50 8.40 -1.12
N ASN A 64 6.91 9.00 -2.23
CA ASN A 64 8.29 9.04 -2.71
C ASN A 64 9.02 10.35 -2.35
N ASN A 65 9.05 10.73 -1.06
CA ASN A 65 9.60 12.00 -0.58
C ASN A 65 8.84 13.22 -1.13
N GLN A 66 7.51 13.24 -0.95
CA GLN A 66 6.68 14.41 -1.23
C GLN A 66 6.46 15.18 0.07
N PRO A 67 7.13 16.33 0.28
CA PRO A 67 7.02 17.09 1.53
C PRO A 67 5.71 17.88 1.62
N TYR A 68 5.17 17.95 2.84
CA TYR A 68 4.20 18.97 3.23
C TYR A 68 4.90 20.31 3.51
N ARG A 69 4.11 21.39 3.53
CA ARG A 69 4.55 22.71 3.96
C ARG A 69 4.22 22.92 5.44
N ASP A 70 5.17 23.47 6.19
CA ASP A 70 4.98 23.71 7.61
C ASP A 70 3.95 24.83 7.87
N ARG A 71 3.21 24.69 8.97
CA ARG A 71 2.13 25.58 9.39
C ARG A 71 2.68 26.60 10.35
N ASN A 72 2.60 27.88 9.99
CA ASN A 72 2.94 28.95 10.92
C ASN A 72 1.91 29.02 12.07
N LEU A 73 2.35 29.30 13.29
CA LEU A 73 1.46 29.60 14.41
C LEU A 73 1.75 31.02 14.93
N PRO A 74 0.74 31.80 15.34
CA PRO A 74 -0.67 31.40 15.54
C PRO A 74 -1.52 31.38 14.26
N ASP A 75 -0.99 31.80 13.12
CA ASP A 75 -1.72 31.90 11.84
C ASP A 75 -1.35 30.78 10.86
N PRO A 76 -2.06 29.63 10.86
CA PRO A 76 -1.76 28.46 10.03
C PRO A 76 -2.11 28.64 8.55
N SER A 77 -2.66 29.79 8.16
CA SER A 77 -2.91 30.13 6.76
C SER A 77 -1.64 30.60 6.05
N LYS A 78 -0.65 31.08 6.80
CA LYS A 78 0.66 31.50 6.28
C LYS A 78 1.60 30.30 6.26
N PRO A 79 1.99 29.80 5.08
CA PRO A 79 2.85 28.62 5.06
C PRO A 79 4.32 29.02 5.26
N LEU A 80 5.06 28.18 5.99
CA LEU A 80 6.51 28.30 6.17
C LEU A 80 7.25 27.53 5.06
N GLY A 81 8.48 27.07 5.30
CA GLY A 81 9.23 26.26 4.33
C GLY A 81 8.57 24.91 4.06
N TRP A 82 9.00 24.26 2.97
CA TRP A 82 8.75 22.83 2.76
C TRP A 82 9.59 22.03 3.77
N TYR A 83 9.05 20.92 4.27
CA TYR A 83 9.84 20.02 5.09
C TYR A 83 10.99 19.39 4.28
N ASP A 84 12.15 19.24 4.92
CA ASP A 84 13.27 18.50 4.34
C ASP A 84 13.13 17.01 4.65
N CYS A 85 12.72 16.21 3.67
CA CYS A 85 12.59 14.76 3.83
C CYS A 85 13.92 14.05 4.12
N LYS A 86 15.08 14.68 3.85
CA LYS A 86 16.39 14.10 4.18
C LYS A 86 16.79 14.35 5.62
N ALA A 87 16.23 15.37 6.26
CA ALA A 87 16.52 15.71 7.65
C ALA A 87 15.31 16.37 8.33
N PRO A 88 14.17 15.66 8.45
CA PRO A 88 12.97 16.26 9.01
C PRO A 88 13.18 16.61 10.49
N LYS A 89 12.51 17.66 10.94
CA LYS A 89 12.60 18.12 12.32
C LYS A 89 11.23 18.16 12.98
N ASN A 90 11.12 17.55 14.15
CA ASN A 90 9.95 17.68 15.01
C ASN A 90 10.17 18.83 16.00
N GLU A 91 9.79 20.03 15.59
CA GLU A 91 9.87 21.26 16.38
C GLU A 91 8.55 21.57 17.12
N SER A 92 7.65 20.59 17.21
CA SER A 92 6.42 20.71 17.97
C SER A 92 6.72 21.09 19.42
N PRO A 93 5.98 22.05 20.01
CA PRO A 93 6.15 22.41 21.42
C PRO A 93 5.80 21.25 22.37
N ASN A 94 5.12 20.23 21.86
CA ASN A 94 4.76 19.02 22.61
C ASN A 94 5.75 17.86 22.38
N ASN A 95 6.87 18.08 21.68
CA ASN A 95 7.87 17.05 21.45
C ASN A 95 8.82 16.92 22.64
N ASP A 96 8.80 15.77 23.30
CA ASP A 96 9.78 15.35 24.33
C ASP A 96 10.82 14.35 23.77
N GLY A 97 10.67 13.95 22.51
CA GLY A 97 11.55 13.00 21.82
C GLY A 97 12.62 13.66 20.95
N LEU A 98 13.03 12.95 19.88
CA LEU A 98 14.02 13.45 18.94
C LEU A 98 13.48 14.66 18.18
N VAL A 99 14.22 15.77 18.23
CA VAL A 99 13.96 16.93 17.35
C VAL A 99 14.47 16.64 15.94
N LYS A 100 15.72 16.19 15.80
CA LYS A 100 16.31 15.80 14.52
C LYS A 100 15.96 14.35 14.22
N LEU A 101 15.12 14.13 13.23
CA LEU A 101 14.66 12.79 12.87
C LEU A 101 15.56 12.15 11.80
N PRO A 102 15.61 10.82 11.72
CA PRO A 102 16.26 10.13 10.61
C PRO A 102 15.64 10.51 9.25
N PRO A 103 16.41 10.41 8.15
CA PRO A 103 15.89 10.63 6.81
C PRO A 103 14.66 9.77 6.50
N VAL A 104 13.72 10.33 5.75
CA VAL A 104 12.53 9.61 5.29
C VAL A 104 12.94 8.52 4.30
N THR A 105 12.45 7.32 4.54
CA THR A 105 12.49 6.18 3.63
C THR A 105 11.22 6.23 2.79
N PRO A 106 11.33 6.31 1.45
CA PRO A 106 10.18 6.23 0.56
C PRO A 106 9.36 4.95 0.78
N ASN A 107 8.06 5.04 0.52
CA ASN A 107 7.17 3.90 0.65
C ASN A 107 7.17 3.03 -0.62
N THR A 108 6.79 1.76 -0.47
CA THR A 108 6.71 0.79 -1.59
C THR A 108 5.51 1.10 -2.48
N ILE A 109 4.36 1.40 -1.88
CA ILE A 109 3.10 1.71 -2.57
C ILE A 109 2.44 2.88 -1.86
N TRP A 110 1.94 3.86 -2.61
CA TRP A 110 1.08 4.91 -2.09
C TRP A 110 -0.03 5.21 -3.10
N TYR A 111 -1.22 5.57 -2.64
CA TYR A 111 -2.32 5.95 -3.53
C TYR A 111 -3.26 6.95 -2.89
N SER A 112 -3.82 7.80 -3.74
CA SER A 112 -4.90 8.72 -3.40
C SER A 112 -6.21 8.24 -4.05
N PRO A 113 -7.36 8.91 -3.81
CA PRO A 113 -8.60 8.56 -4.49
C PRO A 113 -8.48 8.61 -6.02
N GLN A 114 -7.61 9.49 -6.53
CA GLN A 114 -7.43 9.72 -7.96
C GLN A 114 -6.61 8.62 -8.63
N GLY A 115 -5.58 8.10 -7.95
CA GLY A 115 -4.71 7.05 -8.50
C GLY A 115 -3.58 6.62 -7.58
N GLY A 116 -2.86 5.59 -8.01
CA GLY A 116 -1.73 5.03 -7.29
C GLY A 116 -0.39 5.49 -7.85
N GLY A 117 0.62 5.49 -6.99
CA GLY A 117 1.98 5.93 -7.32
C GLY A 117 2.00 7.37 -7.83
N VAL A 118 1.18 8.25 -7.24
CA VAL A 118 1.03 9.64 -7.67
C VAL A 118 2.39 10.35 -7.61
N ASP A 119 2.83 10.97 -8.69
CA ASP A 119 4.10 11.71 -8.77
C ASP A 119 3.96 12.96 -9.66
N TYR A 120 4.89 13.91 -9.51
CA TYR A 120 4.88 15.19 -10.23
C TYR A 120 6.30 15.56 -10.68
N PRO A 121 6.46 16.41 -11.71
CA PRO A 121 7.71 17.10 -11.97
C PRO A 121 8.20 17.85 -10.73
N ARG A 122 9.52 17.88 -10.54
CA ARG A 122 10.17 18.50 -9.37
C ARG A 122 10.97 19.71 -9.79
N ASP A 123 11.00 20.73 -8.94
CA ASP A 123 11.88 21.89 -9.11
C ASP A 123 13.34 21.56 -8.78
N ALA A 124 14.23 22.57 -8.88
CA ALA A 124 15.65 22.41 -8.58
C ALA A 124 15.95 21.99 -7.12
N ASN A 125 15.00 22.21 -6.20
CA ASN A 125 15.09 21.82 -4.80
C ASN A 125 14.49 20.44 -4.54
N GLY A 126 13.96 19.77 -5.57
CA GLY A 126 13.34 18.45 -5.47
C GLY A 126 11.88 18.49 -5.00
N VAL A 127 11.27 19.67 -4.90
CA VAL A 127 9.88 19.84 -4.48
C VAL A 127 8.95 19.53 -5.66
N PRO A 128 7.98 18.60 -5.53
CA PRO A 128 7.02 18.35 -6.60
C PRO A 128 6.13 19.57 -6.84
N SER A 129 5.70 19.77 -8.09
CA SER A 129 4.87 20.93 -8.44
C SER A 129 3.49 20.92 -7.79
N TYR A 130 2.97 19.73 -7.47
CA TYR A 130 1.62 19.51 -6.92
C TYR A 130 0.48 20.07 -7.79
N LYS A 131 0.75 20.35 -9.06
CA LYS A 131 -0.25 20.77 -10.02
C LYS A 131 -0.97 19.53 -10.56
N ALA A 132 -2.30 19.55 -10.55
CA ALA A 132 -3.10 18.41 -10.96
C ALA A 132 -2.87 18.04 -12.44
N GLU A 133 -2.66 19.03 -13.30
CA GLU A 133 -2.40 18.86 -14.72
C GLU A 133 -1.02 18.27 -15.04
N GLU A 134 -0.08 18.29 -14.09
CA GLU A 134 1.26 17.71 -14.22
C GLU A 134 1.37 16.34 -13.53
N GLN A 135 0.28 15.86 -12.93
CA GLN A 135 0.23 14.61 -12.17
C GLN A 135 0.44 13.38 -13.05
N LYS A 136 1.22 12.42 -12.54
CA LYS A 136 1.35 11.07 -13.11
C LYS A 136 0.88 10.02 -12.11
N GLU A 137 0.18 9.00 -12.60
CA GLU A 137 -0.22 7.83 -11.82
C GLU A 137 0.61 6.63 -12.26
N LEU A 138 1.56 6.21 -11.42
CA LEU A 138 2.46 5.11 -11.74
C LEU A 138 1.87 3.73 -11.43
N LEU A 139 0.80 3.68 -10.61
CA LEU A 139 0.03 2.48 -10.31
C LEU A 139 -1.47 2.73 -10.62
N PRO A 140 -1.87 2.88 -11.90
CA PRO A 140 -3.23 3.27 -12.28
C PRO A 140 -4.31 2.24 -11.90
N TRP A 141 -3.91 1.02 -11.55
CA TRP A 141 -4.79 -0.04 -11.03
C TRP A 141 -5.17 0.16 -9.56
N LEU A 142 -4.45 1.02 -8.83
CA LEU A 142 -4.62 1.25 -7.40
C LEU A 142 -5.36 2.57 -7.17
N LYS A 143 -6.68 2.54 -7.30
CA LYS A 143 -7.57 3.71 -7.14
C LYS A 143 -8.91 3.33 -6.54
N GLY A 144 -9.64 4.31 -6.03
CA GLY A 144 -10.95 4.10 -5.41
C GLY A 144 -10.86 3.55 -3.98
N GLY A 145 -11.91 2.81 -3.58
CA GLY A 145 -12.06 2.31 -2.22
C GLY A 145 -12.46 3.40 -1.21
N GLY A 146 -12.51 3.01 0.06
CA GLY A 146 -12.78 3.90 1.19
C GLY A 146 -11.53 4.67 1.65
N GLN A 147 -10.39 4.39 1.01
CA GLN A 147 -9.08 4.91 1.39
C GLN A 147 -8.78 4.55 2.84
N ALA A 148 -8.85 3.24 3.06
CA ALA A 148 -8.61 2.57 4.32
C ALA A 148 -7.84 1.30 4.00
N THR A 149 -6.54 1.47 3.82
CA THR A 149 -5.60 0.42 3.45
C THR A 149 -5.64 -0.78 4.41
N MET A 150 -5.72 -1.98 3.83
CA MET A 150 -5.70 -3.26 4.52
C MET A 150 -4.56 -4.12 3.97
N ASN A 151 -3.45 -4.10 4.71
CA ASN A 151 -2.27 -4.90 4.41
C ASN A 151 -2.57 -6.41 4.48
N GLY A 152 -1.87 -7.19 3.67
CA GLY A 152 -2.04 -8.64 3.61
C GLY A 152 -0.79 -9.47 3.66
N PRO A 153 -1.00 -10.80 3.58
CA PRO A 153 0.07 -11.76 3.65
C PRO A 153 0.85 -11.83 2.34
N VAL A 154 2.07 -12.37 2.42
CA VAL A 154 2.76 -12.94 1.27
C VAL A 154 2.33 -14.40 1.14
N TYR A 155 1.93 -14.84 -0.05
CA TYR A 155 1.68 -16.27 -0.26
C TYR A 155 3.02 -17.00 -0.41
N ARG A 156 3.17 -18.10 0.33
CA ARG A 156 4.33 -19.00 0.23
C ARG A 156 3.87 -20.38 -0.19
N TYR A 157 4.32 -20.83 -1.36
CA TYR A 157 3.96 -22.12 -1.91
C TYR A 157 4.77 -23.24 -1.24
N ASP A 158 4.07 -24.27 -0.77
CA ASP A 158 4.69 -25.49 -0.26
C ASP A 158 4.55 -26.63 -1.27
N ALA A 159 5.68 -27.04 -1.86
CA ALA A 159 5.75 -28.15 -2.80
C ALA A 159 5.54 -29.51 -2.13
N GLN A 160 5.81 -29.63 -0.82
CA GLN A 160 5.67 -30.89 -0.06
C GLN A 160 4.25 -31.09 0.49
N SER A 161 3.42 -30.05 0.49
CA SER A 161 2.04 -30.15 0.95
C SER A 161 1.16 -30.87 -0.07
N ASP A 162 0.44 -31.93 0.34
CA ASP A 162 -0.56 -32.60 -0.50
C ASP A 162 -1.94 -31.89 -0.49
N SER A 163 -2.03 -30.71 0.12
CA SER A 163 -3.29 -29.98 0.21
C SER A 163 -3.83 -29.61 -1.17
N THR A 164 -5.08 -29.98 -1.44
CA THR A 164 -5.82 -29.57 -2.63
C THR A 164 -6.38 -28.15 -2.53
N ALA A 165 -6.26 -27.51 -1.36
CA ALA A 165 -6.71 -26.14 -1.12
C ALA A 165 -5.61 -25.08 -1.36
N LYS A 166 -4.35 -25.51 -1.49
CA LYS A 166 -3.20 -24.62 -1.73
C LYS A 166 -3.31 -23.95 -3.09
N TRP A 167 -2.88 -22.71 -3.15
CA TRP A 167 -2.84 -21.97 -4.41
C TRP A 167 -1.65 -22.46 -5.27
N PRO A 168 -1.69 -22.31 -6.60
CA PRO A 168 -0.59 -22.72 -7.47
C PRO A 168 0.72 -22.00 -7.14
N ALA A 169 1.85 -22.63 -7.46
CA ALA A 169 3.20 -22.06 -7.30
C ALA A 169 3.38 -20.69 -7.98
N TYR A 170 2.57 -20.39 -9.01
CA TYR A 170 2.49 -19.06 -9.61
C TYR A 170 2.35 -17.94 -8.56
N TRP A 171 1.58 -18.16 -7.49
CA TRP A 171 1.32 -17.12 -6.50
C TRP A 171 2.44 -16.93 -5.47
N ASP A 172 3.47 -17.79 -5.48
CA ASP A 172 4.56 -17.73 -4.50
C ASP A 172 5.25 -16.35 -4.51
N GLY A 173 5.53 -15.82 -3.32
CA GLY A 173 6.17 -14.53 -3.12
C GLY A 173 5.30 -13.31 -3.44
N LYS A 174 4.05 -13.48 -3.89
CA LYS A 174 3.15 -12.35 -4.14
C LYS A 174 2.57 -11.84 -2.81
N TRP A 175 2.72 -10.55 -2.58
CA TRP A 175 2.17 -9.82 -1.43
C TRP A 175 0.76 -9.32 -1.72
N PHE A 176 -0.19 -9.59 -0.83
CA PHE A 176 -1.58 -9.23 -1.00
C PHE A 176 -1.83 -7.84 -0.40
N VAL A 177 -2.37 -6.93 -1.21
CA VAL A 177 -2.68 -5.55 -0.83
C VAL A 177 -4.13 -5.22 -1.20
N GLY A 178 -4.84 -4.54 -0.30
CA GLY A 178 -6.23 -4.19 -0.54
C GLY A 178 -6.71 -2.97 0.25
N ASP A 179 -7.91 -2.51 -0.07
CA ASP A 179 -8.61 -1.43 0.65
C ASP A 179 -9.84 -1.98 1.36
N PHE A 180 -10.31 -1.32 2.40
CA PHE A 180 -11.42 -1.77 3.23
C PHE A 180 -12.81 -1.72 2.56
N TYR A 181 -13.16 -0.75 1.71
CA TYR A 181 -14.58 -0.39 1.50
C TYR A 181 -15.23 -0.66 0.12
N ASP A 182 -16.25 -1.53 0.08
CA ASP A 182 -17.11 -1.94 -1.06
C ASP A 182 -16.48 -2.57 -2.34
N ASP A 183 -17.27 -2.76 -3.40
CA ASP A 183 -16.91 -3.44 -4.66
C ASP A 183 -15.82 -2.73 -5.51
N THR A 184 -15.66 -1.42 -5.31
CA THR A 184 -14.65 -0.63 -6.02
C THR A 184 -13.23 -0.81 -5.49
N GLN A 185 -13.05 -1.46 -4.33
CA GLN A 185 -11.74 -1.65 -3.68
C GLN A 185 -10.68 -2.18 -4.63
N PRO A 186 -9.47 -1.60 -4.67
CA PRO A 186 -8.34 -2.35 -5.19
C PRO A 186 -8.08 -3.56 -4.29
N ARG A 187 -7.90 -4.74 -4.91
CA ARG A 187 -7.38 -5.94 -4.26
C ARG A 187 -6.44 -6.61 -5.25
N HIS A 188 -5.16 -6.62 -4.92
CA HIS A 188 -4.12 -7.10 -5.83
C HIS A 188 -3.10 -7.95 -5.08
N ALA A 189 -2.48 -8.88 -5.81
CA ALA A 189 -1.26 -9.53 -5.37
C ALA A 189 -0.09 -8.92 -6.16
N VAL A 190 0.91 -8.42 -5.47
CA VAL A 190 2.02 -7.66 -6.06
C VAL A 190 3.36 -8.36 -5.83
N ILE A 191 4.32 -8.13 -6.73
CA ILE A 191 5.71 -8.56 -6.55
C ILE A 191 6.56 -7.31 -6.32
N THR A 192 7.24 -7.24 -5.17
CA THR A 192 8.19 -6.16 -4.87
C THR A 192 9.46 -6.32 -5.70
N ASP A 193 10.07 -5.20 -6.14
CA ASP A 193 11.38 -5.25 -6.79
C ASP A 193 12.48 -5.63 -5.77
N PRO A 194 13.22 -6.74 -5.96
CA PRO A 194 14.35 -7.09 -5.10
C PRO A 194 15.44 -6.00 -5.05
N LYS A 195 15.53 -5.14 -6.06
CA LYS A 195 16.50 -4.03 -6.12
C LYS A 195 16.14 -2.90 -5.15
N THR A 196 14.85 -2.72 -4.85
CA THR A 196 14.37 -1.56 -4.08
C THR A 196 13.68 -1.92 -2.77
N VAL A 197 13.30 -3.19 -2.54
CA VAL A 197 12.64 -3.65 -1.31
C VAL A 197 13.37 -3.13 -0.05
N GLY A 198 12.61 -2.57 0.90
CA GLY A 198 13.15 -1.92 2.10
C GLY A 198 13.72 -0.51 1.91
N LYS A 199 13.76 0.01 0.67
CA LYS A 199 14.22 1.37 0.32
C LYS A 199 13.13 2.19 -0.41
N GLY A 200 11.92 1.63 -0.50
CA GLY A 200 10.83 2.12 -1.33
C GLY A 200 10.81 1.50 -2.72
N GLY A 201 10.27 2.21 -3.71
CA GLY A 201 10.15 1.73 -5.09
C GLY A 201 8.91 0.88 -5.32
N LEU A 202 8.34 1.03 -6.51
CA LEU A 202 7.06 0.44 -6.86
C LEU A 202 7.18 -1.07 -7.13
N PRO A 203 6.09 -1.83 -6.97
CA PRO A 203 6.06 -3.23 -7.40
C PRO A 203 6.34 -3.39 -8.90
N THR A 204 6.97 -4.50 -9.27
CA THR A 204 7.27 -4.85 -10.66
C THR A 204 6.12 -5.58 -11.35
N HIS A 205 5.22 -6.18 -10.57
CA HIS A 205 4.04 -6.88 -11.05
C HIS A 205 2.84 -6.63 -10.12
N ALA A 206 1.64 -6.63 -10.69
CA ALA A 206 0.38 -6.60 -9.95
C ALA A 206 -0.67 -7.46 -10.67
N GLU A 207 -1.28 -8.38 -9.94
CA GLU A 207 -2.37 -9.24 -10.41
C GLU A 207 -3.66 -8.86 -9.68
N SER A 208 -4.76 -8.67 -10.40
CA SER A 208 -6.05 -8.39 -9.74
C SER A 208 -6.60 -9.64 -9.07
N LEU A 209 -6.99 -9.50 -7.81
CA LEU A 209 -7.60 -10.57 -7.02
C LEU A 209 -9.13 -10.56 -7.10
N LYS A 210 -9.76 -9.57 -7.74
CA LYS A 210 -11.23 -9.39 -7.70
C LYS A 210 -12.04 -10.59 -8.23
N LYS A 211 -11.46 -11.39 -9.14
CA LYS A 211 -12.09 -12.61 -9.67
C LYS A 211 -11.86 -13.87 -8.82
N ILE A 212 -10.92 -13.81 -7.88
CA ILE A 212 -10.55 -14.92 -6.99
C ILE A 212 -11.16 -14.70 -5.61
N ILE A 213 -11.11 -13.45 -5.12
CA ILE A 213 -11.65 -13.01 -3.86
C ILE A 213 -12.88 -12.14 -4.18
N PRO A 214 -14.11 -12.69 -4.03
CA PRO A 214 -15.33 -12.01 -4.47
C PRO A 214 -15.54 -10.69 -3.73
N VAL A 215 -16.02 -9.67 -4.45
CA VAL A 215 -16.23 -8.30 -3.94
C VAL A 215 -17.72 -7.95 -3.97
N GLY A 216 -18.14 -7.00 -3.14
CA GLY A 216 -19.47 -6.39 -3.21
C GLY A 216 -20.55 -7.08 -2.37
N ALA A 217 -21.82 -6.77 -2.66
CA ALA A 217 -22.96 -7.09 -1.79
C ALA A 217 -23.15 -8.60 -1.50
N ASP A 218 -22.84 -9.45 -2.48
CA ASP A 218 -22.93 -10.91 -2.41
C ASP A 218 -21.54 -11.58 -2.22
N GLY A 219 -20.48 -10.77 -2.13
CA GLY A 219 -19.12 -11.20 -1.83
C GLY A 219 -18.62 -10.63 -0.51
N ILE A 220 -17.29 -10.43 -0.42
CA ILE A 220 -16.67 -9.73 0.71
C ILE A 220 -16.92 -8.24 0.54
N ARG A 221 -17.74 -7.68 1.42
CA ARG A 221 -18.17 -6.29 1.38
C ARG A 221 -17.05 -5.37 1.84
N ASN A 222 -16.57 -5.60 3.06
CA ASN A 222 -15.53 -4.78 3.64
C ASN A 222 -14.34 -5.64 4.10
N LEU A 223 -13.24 -5.59 3.35
CA LEU A 223 -12.03 -6.37 3.64
C LEU A 223 -11.40 -5.85 4.93
N MET A 224 -11.37 -6.65 5.99
CA MET A 224 -10.75 -6.25 7.27
C MET A 224 -9.41 -6.93 7.52
N ASP A 225 -9.31 -8.21 7.14
CA ASP A 225 -8.11 -9.00 7.33
C ASP A 225 -8.10 -10.19 6.36
N TRP A 226 -6.92 -10.77 6.17
CA TRP A 226 -6.72 -11.96 5.38
C TRP A 226 -5.43 -12.68 5.76
N LYS A 227 -5.48 -14.01 5.77
CA LYS A 227 -4.35 -14.85 6.17
C LYS A 227 -4.41 -16.20 5.47
N PHE A 228 -3.26 -16.68 5.00
CA PHE A 228 -3.15 -18.06 4.54
C PHE A 228 -3.06 -19.02 5.72
N ALA A 229 -3.88 -20.08 5.68
CA ALA A 229 -3.79 -21.19 6.61
C ALA A 229 -2.65 -22.15 6.21
N PRO A 230 -2.19 -23.04 7.11
CA PRO A 230 -1.16 -24.02 6.79
C PRO A 230 -1.50 -24.96 5.61
N ASP A 231 -2.79 -25.16 5.31
CA ASP A 231 -3.24 -25.92 4.16
C ASP A 231 -3.17 -25.14 2.83
N GLY A 232 -2.70 -23.89 2.86
CA GLY A 232 -2.59 -23.00 1.71
C GLY A 232 -3.90 -22.34 1.27
N SER A 233 -5.01 -22.55 1.98
CA SER A 233 -6.25 -21.79 1.73
C SER A 233 -6.17 -20.38 2.34
N LEU A 234 -6.81 -19.41 1.68
CA LEU A 234 -6.85 -18.04 2.15
C LEU A 234 -8.12 -17.82 2.98
N TYR A 235 -7.99 -17.30 4.19
CA TYR A 235 -9.12 -16.83 4.97
C TYR A 235 -9.21 -15.32 4.89
N VAL A 236 -10.41 -14.77 4.71
CA VAL A 236 -10.66 -13.33 4.59
C VAL A 236 -11.77 -12.93 5.55
N LEU A 237 -11.53 -11.89 6.36
CA LEU A 237 -12.51 -11.32 7.27
C LEU A 237 -13.30 -10.22 6.56
N ASP A 238 -14.61 -10.42 6.46
CA ASP A 238 -15.57 -9.42 5.99
C ASP A 238 -16.20 -8.72 7.19
N TYR A 239 -16.04 -7.40 7.24
CA TYR A 239 -16.58 -6.53 8.29
C TYR A 239 -18.06 -6.19 8.09
N GLY A 240 -18.70 -6.67 7.02
CA GLY A 240 -20.07 -6.27 6.67
C GLY A 240 -20.08 -4.86 6.07
N ARG A 241 -21.02 -4.00 6.51
CA ARG A 241 -21.13 -2.61 6.04
C ARG A 241 -20.98 -1.59 7.16
N GLY A 242 -20.31 -0.49 6.83
CA GLY A 242 -20.08 0.65 7.72
C GLY A 242 -18.76 0.55 8.49
N PHE A 243 -18.46 1.60 9.26
CA PHE A 243 -17.33 1.66 10.17
C PHE A 243 -17.81 1.49 11.60
N PHE A 244 -17.04 0.79 12.44
CA PHE A 244 -17.32 0.61 13.87
C PHE A 244 -18.70 -0.02 14.15
N THR A 245 -19.11 -0.97 13.32
CA THR A 245 -20.40 -1.66 13.41
C THR A 245 -20.24 -3.12 13.04
N SER A 246 -21.21 -3.94 13.43
CA SER A 246 -21.35 -5.33 13.00
C SER A 246 -22.71 -5.48 12.36
N ASP A 247 -22.76 -6.06 11.16
CA ASP A 247 -24.02 -6.46 10.54
C ASP A 247 -24.10 -7.99 10.36
N ALA A 248 -25.29 -8.48 10.02
CA ALA A 248 -25.56 -9.91 9.83
C ALA A 248 -24.81 -10.55 8.63
N LYS A 249 -24.05 -9.76 7.87
CA LYS A 249 -23.26 -10.17 6.72
C LYS A 249 -21.76 -10.14 7.02
N SER A 250 -21.35 -9.69 8.21
CA SER A 250 -20.00 -9.91 8.73
C SER A 250 -19.69 -11.40 8.74
N ALA A 251 -18.56 -11.80 8.16
CA ALA A 251 -18.28 -13.21 7.90
C ALA A 251 -16.78 -13.52 7.85
N LEU A 252 -16.45 -14.78 8.11
CA LEU A 252 -15.15 -15.35 7.78
C LEU A 252 -15.29 -16.17 6.49
N TRP A 253 -14.62 -15.74 5.44
CA TRP A 253 -14.61 -16.39 4.14
C TRP A 253 -13.41 -17.31 4.02
N ARG A 254 -13.62 -18.55 3.55
CA ARG A 254 -12.53 -19.44 3.11
C ARG A 254 -12.47 -19.44 1.59
N VAL A 255 -11.39 -18.90 1.06
CA VAL A 255 -11.10 -18.82 -0.38
C VAL A 255 -10.12 -19.92 -0.74
N THR A 256 -10.59 -20.85 -1.57
CA THR A 256 -9.77 -21.92 -2.16
C THR A 256 -9.59 -21.63 -3.64
N TYR A 257 -8.42 -21.97 -4.19
CA TYR A 257 -8.14 -21.75 -5.59
C TYR A 257 -8.50 -23.00 -6.41
N LYS A 258 -9.47 -22.86 -7.31
CA LYS A 258 -9.83 -23.89 -8.31
C LYS A 258 -9.54 -23.46 -9.76
N GLY A 259 -8.77 -22.38 -9.92
CA GLY A 259 -8.46 -21.81 -11.23
C GLY A 259 -7.52 -22.68 -12.07
N GLY A 260 -7.47 -22.41 -13.38
CA GLY A 260 -6.56 -23.06 -14.31
C GLY A 260 -5.11 -22.54 -14.22
N GLY A 261 -4.30 -22.87 -15.23
CA GLY A 261 -2.92 -22.36 -15.33
C GLY A 261 -2.84 -20.83 -15.39
N ALA A 262 -1.63 -20.28 -15.24
CA ALA A 262 -1.39 -18.84 -15.28
C ALA A 262 -1.98 -18.20 -16.55
N THR A 263 -2.53 -16.99 -16.43
CA THR A 263 -2.83 -16.16 -17.61
C THR A 263 -1.51 -15.94 -18.36
N PRO A 264 -1.43 -16.17 -19.68
CA PRO A 264 -0.19 -15.99 -20.44
C PRO A 264 0.36 -14.58 -20.25
N ALA A 265 1.68 -14.45 -20.08
CA ALA A 265 2.35 -13.16 -20.07
C ALA A 265 2.20 -12.48 -21.44
N ALA A 266 2.40 -11.16 -21.51
CA ALA A 266 2.30 -10.44 -22.78
C ALA A 266 3.24 -11.02 -23.85
N GLU A 267 4.43 -11.50 -23.45
CA GLU A 267 5.37 -12.24 -24.31
C GLU A 267 4.85 -13.60 -24.81
N ASP A 268 4.01 -14.29 -24.04
CA ASP A 268 3.42 -15.59 -24.43
C ASP A 268 2.30 -15.43 -25.47
N LEU A 269 1.78 -14.21 -25.63
CA LEU A 269 0.72 -13.86 -26.57
C LEU A 269 1.26 -13.41 -27.93
N VAL A 270 2.56 -13.11 -28.04
CA VAL A 270 3.21 -12.80 -29.32
C VAL A 270 3.45 -14.12 -30.05
N GLY A 271 2.52 -14.47 -30.94
CA GLY A 271 2.47 -15.76 -31.62
C GLY A 271 3.79 -16.16 -32.26
N LYS A 272 4.10 -17.47 -32.18
CA LYS A 272 4.89 -18.18 -33.19
C LYS A 272 4.34 -17.78 -34.55
N ALA A 273 5.01 -16.86 -35.25
CA ALA A 273 4.72 -16.60 -36.64
C ALA A 273 4.82 -17.95 -37.37
N ALA A 274 3.69 -18.40 -37.92
CA ALA A 274 3.64 -19.61 -38.70
C ALA A 274 4.64 -19.45 -39.85
N ALA A 275 5.71 -20.26 -39.83
CA ALA A 275 6.55 -20.42 -40.99
C ALA A 275 5.69 -20.97 -42.12
N LYS A 276 5.49 -20.17 -43.17
CA LYS A 276 5.04 -20.61 -44.48
C LYS A 276 5.90 -19.94 -45.52
#